data_AF-A0A9Q0WVC9-F1
#
_entry.id   AF-A0A9Q0WVC9-F1
#
_cell.length_a   1.000
_cell.length_b   1.000
_cell.length_c   1.000
_cell.angle_alpha   90.00
_cell.angle_beta   90.00
_cell.angle_gamma   90.00
#
_symmetry.space_group_name_H-M   'P 1'
#
loop_
_entity.id
_entity.type
_entity.pdbx_description
1 polymer ?
#
loop_
_entity_poly.entity_id
_entity_poly.type
_entity_poly.pdbx_seq_one_letter_code
_entity_poly.pdbx_strand_id
1 'polypeptide(L)'
;MTLDANYLRGTMAAIFSILQHSTCPENMEFHFLWARFDREVFSSIKSTFPSLNFKFYRFDSSRVRGKISKSIRQSLDQPLNYARIYLADIIPSDVKRVIYLDSDLVVVDDIAKLWEVDLENRVLAAPEYCHANFTYYFSNLFWLDPVLAKTFQGRRPCYFNTGVMVVDLEKWRQGQLTQKVEEWMTVQKQKRIYHLGSLPPFLLVLAGNIKGVDHRWNQHGLGGDNMEGKCRSLHPGPISLLHWSGKGKPWLRLDSRKPCIVDHLWAPYDLYRSSMHALEE
;
A
#
# COMPACT_ATOMS: atom_id res chain seq x y z
N MET A 1 7.27 -1.95 3.99
CA MET A 1 6.88 -2.18 2.58
C MET A 1 6.88 -3.68 2.29
N THR A 2 6.12 -4.14 1.30
CA THR A 2 6.29 -5.50 0.75
C THR A 2 7.42 -5.54 -0.27
N LEU A 3 8.13 -6.66 -0.37
CA LEU A 3 9.30 -6.80 -1.20
C LEU A 3 9.21 -8.04 -2.10
N ASP A 4 9.23 -7.79 -3.40
CA ASP A 4 9.35 -8.81 -4.46
C ASP A 4 10.09 -8.23 -5.67
N ALA A 5 10.65 -9.12 -6.49
CA ALA A 5 11.49 -8.74 -7.63
C ALA A 5 10.77 -7.84 -8.65
N ASN A 6 9.46 -8.02 -8.88
CA ASN A 6 8.73 -7.23 -9.88
C ASN A 6 8.53 -5.77 -9.45
N TYR A 7 8.60 -5.51 -8.15
CA TYR A 7 8.44 -4.20 -7.54
C TYR A 7 9.73 -3.67 -6.93
N LEU A 8 10.88 -4.32 -7.16
CA LEU A 8 12.17 -3.86 -6.65
C LEU A 8 12.45 -2.44 -7.12
N ARG A 9 12.34 -2.16 -8.42
CA ARG A 9 12.61 -0.83 -9.00
C ARG A 9 11.73 0.27 -8.36
N GLY A 10 10.45 -0.01 -8.16
CA GLY A 10 9.55 0.89 -7.41
C GLY A 10 9.96 1.06 -5.94
N THR A 11 10.35 -0.04 -5.28
CA THR A 11 10.82 -0.01 -3.89
C THR A 11 12.08 0.85 -3.74
N MET A 12 13.04 0.73 -4.67
CA MET A 12 14.26 1.56 -4.69
C MET A 12 13.92 3.04 -4.86
N ALA A 13 13.01 3.37 -5.78
CA ALA A 13 12.54 4.74 -5.99
C ALA A 13 11.82 5.31 -4.76
N ALA A 14 10.98 4.50 -4.09
CA ALA A 14 10.31 4.92 -2.87
C ALA A 14 11.31 5.22 -1.75
N ILE A 15 12.26 4.32 -1.47
CA ILE A 15 13.34 4.55 -0.49
C ILE A 15 14.11 5.82 -0.86
N PHE A 16 14.57 5.93 -2.11
CA PHE A 16 15.35 7.08 -2.55
C PHE A 16 14.59 8.39 -2.42
N SER A 17 13.32 8.42 -2.82
CA SER A 17 12.47 9.62 -2.67
C SER A 17 12.29 10.02 -1.21
N ILE A 18 12.10 9.06 -0.30
CA ILE A 18 12.03 9.34 1.14
C ILE A 18 13.34 9.98 1.60
N LEU A 19 14.49 9.39 1.28
CA LEU A 19 15.79 9.92 1.69
C LEU A 19 16.07 11.32 1.14
N GLN A 20 15.69 11.59 -0.11
CA GLN A 20 15.90 12.88 -0.77
C GLN A 20 15.10 14.02 -0.13
N HIS A 21 13.91 13.73 0.42
CA HIS A 21 12.98 14.74 0.92
C HIS A 21 12.84 14.79 2.44
N SER A 22 13.54 13.90 3.16
CA SER A 22 13.47 13.87 4.62
C SER A 22 14.52 14.78 5.25
N THR A 23 14.13 15.51 6.30
CA THR A 23 15.08 16.37 7.04
C THR A 23 16.12 15.56 7.80
N CYS A 24 15.75 14.40 8.34
CA CYS A 24 16.63 13.52 9.13
C CYS A 24 16.51 12.04 8.65
N PRO A 25 17.05 11.69 7.48
CA PRO A 25 16.95 10.32 6.93
C PRO A 25 17.61 9.25 7.81
N GLU A 26 18.56 9.61 8.66
CA GLU A 26 19.26 8.72 9.59
C GLU A 26 18.36 8.17 10.72
N ASN A 27 17.24 8.83 11.00
CA ASN A 27 16.27 8.40 12.02
C ASN A 27 15.27 7.35 11.50
N MET A 28 15.49 6.82 10.30
CA MET A 28 14.57 5.89 9.65
C MET A 28 15.07 4.45 9.72
N GLU A 29 14.17 3.55 10.12
CA GLU A 29 14.37 2.10 9.98
C GLU A 29 13.35 1.56 8.96
N PHE A 30 13.84 0.84 7.97
CA PHE A 30 12.99 0.29 6.90
C PHE A 30 12.68 -1.18 7.17
N HIS A 31 11.39 -1.49 7.29
CA HIS A 31 10.88 -2.85 7.50
C HIS A 31 10.31 -3.41 6.19
N PHE A 32 10.84 -4.55 5.74
CA PHE A 32 10.42 -5.26 4.54
C PHE A 32 9.76 -6.61 4.86
N LEU A 33 8.62 -6.86 4.23
CA LEU A 33 7.93 -8.14 4.27
C LEU A 33 8.07 -8.84 2.92
N TRP A 34 8.34 -10.13 2.92
CA TRP A 34 8.67 -10.89 1.72
C TRP A 34 8.11 -12.31 1.84
N ALA A 35 7.61 -12.85 0.73
CA ALA A 35 7.05 -14.20 0.71
C ALA A 35 8.10 -15.28 0.39
N ARG A 36 9.15 -14.91 -0.36
CA ARG A 36 10.20 -15.82 -0.84
C ARG A 36 11.56 -15.11 -0.81
N PHE A 37 12.61 -15.81 -0.38
CA PHE A 37 13.96 -15.27 -0.45
C PHE A 37 14.49 -15.16 -1.86
N ASP A 38 15.02 -13.97 -2.13
CA ASP A 38 15.66 -13.58 -3.36
C ASP A 38 16.94 -12.82 -3.00
N ARG A 39 18.08 -13.47 -3.21
CA ARG A 39 19.37 -12.92 -2.83
C ARG A 39 19.68 -11.62 -3.56
N GLU A 40 19.28 -11.52 -4.83
CA GLU A 40 19.60 -10.38 -5.70
C GLU A 40 18.83 -9.14 -5.26
N VAL A 41 17.55 -9.30 -4.94
CA VAL A 41 16.71 -8.24 -4.36
C VAL A 41 17.33 -7.68 -3.08
N PHE A 42 17.76 -8.56 -2.17
CA PHE A 42 18.36 -8.16 -0.89
C PHE A 42 19.71 -7.48 -1.07
N SER A 43 20.56 -8.06 -1.93
CA SER A 43 21.87 -7.52 -2.25
C SER A 43 21.75 -6.13 -2.89
N SER A 44 20.78 -5.93 -3.79
CA SER A 44 20.57 -4.67 -4.51
C SER A 44 20.16 -3.54 -3.57
N ILE A 45 19.24 -3.79 -2.64
CA ILE A 45 18.83 -2.80 -1.63
C ILE A 45 20.01 -2.43 -0.73
N LYS A 46 20.71 -3.43 -0.18
CA LYS A 46 21.82 -3.19 0.74
C LYS A 46 23.02 -2.52 0.07
N SER A 47 23.35 -2.87 -1.16
CA SER A 47 24.49 -2.27 -1.87
C SER A 47 24.21 -0.83 -2.31
N THR A 48 22.96 -0.51 -2.63
CA THR A 48 22.56 0.84 -3.05
C THR A 48 22.43 1.79 -1.86
N PHE A 49 21.99 1.29 -0.71
CA PHE A 49 21.79 2.08 0.51
C PHE A 49 22.56 1.50 1.72
N PRO A 50 23.89 1.43 1.67
CA PRO A 50 24.69 0.71 2.65
C PRO A 50 24.61 1.29 4.07
N SER A 51 24.30 2.59 4.20
CA SER A 51 24.23 3.29 5.48
C SER A 51 22.88 3.16 6.19
N LEU A 52 21.86 2.56 5.54
CA LEU A 52 20.52 2.44 6.12
C LEU A 52 20.34 1.14 6.90
N ASN A 53 19.52 1.20 7.94
CA ASN A 53 19.12 0.04 8.71
C ASN A 53 17.87 -0.61 8.09
N PHE A 54 18.03 -1.89 7.71
CA PHE A 54 17.00 -2.68 7.07
C PHE A 54 16.65 -3.92 7.90
N LYS A 55 15.35 -4.09 8.17
CA LYS A 55 14.80 -5.29 8.80
C LYS A 55 13.95 -6.06 7.81
N PHE A 56 14.17 -7.36 7.71
CA PHE A 56 13.45 -8.21 6.75
C PHE A 56 12.70 -9.32 7.48
N TYR A 57 11.41 -9.47 7.19
CA TYR A 57 10.51 -10.37 7.91
C TYR A 57 9.75 -11.29 6.99
N ARG A 58 9.95 -12.60 7.14
CA ARG A 58 9.29 -13.58 6.28
C ARG A 58 7.79 -13.57 6.52
N PHE A 59 7.02 -13.26 5.48
CA PHE A 59 5.60 -13.47 5.47
C PHE A 59 5.30 -14.92 5.08
N ASP A 60 4.75 -15.69 6.02
CA ASP A 60 4.29 -17.04 5.73
C ASP A 60 2.98 -17.00 4.92
N SER A 61 3.08 -17.28 3.62
CA SER A 61 1.95 -17.34 2.70
C SER A 61 0.91 -18.40 3.08
N SER A 62 1.24 -19.36 3.95
CA SER A 62 0.28 -20.33 4.47
C SER A 62 -0.86 -19.66 5.26
N ARG A 63 -0.60 -18.51 5.91
CA ARG A 63 -1.59 -17.75 6.72
C ARG A 63 -2.83 -17.35 5.94
N VAL A 64 -2.66 -17.08 4.65
CA VAL A 64 -3.71 -16.65 3.72
C VAL A 64 -4.13 -17.75 2.74
N ARG A 65 -3.42 -18.88 2.74
CA ARG A 65 -3.77 -20.04 1.91
C ARG A 65 -5.16 -20.52 2.29
N GLY A 66 -6.02 -20.72 1.29
CA GLY A 66 -7.42 -21.09 1.50
C GLY A 66 -8.36 -19.93 1.85
N LYS A 67 -7.84 -18.78 2.32
CA LYS A 67 -8.64 -17.57 2.63
C LYS A 67 -8.76 -16.60 1.44
N ILE A 68 -7.83 -16.67 0.49
CA ILE A 68 -7.88 -15.83 -0.73
C ILE A 68 -8.98 -16.34 -1.68
N SER A 69 -9.79 -15.41 -2.15
CA SER A 69 -10.82 -15.59 -3.18
C SER A 69 -10.37 -14.90 -4.45
N LYS A 70 -10.54 -15.56 -5.61
CA LYS A 70 -10.20 -14.97 -6.92
C LYS A 70 -10.79 -13.57 -7.06
N SER A 71 -9.93 -12.58 -7.30
CA SER A 71 -10.28 -11.19 -7.57
C SER A 71 -10.47 -10.96 -9.07
N ILE A 72 -11.21 -9.91 -9.42
CA ILE A 72 -11.29 -9.40 -10.81
C ILE A 72 -9.91 -8.98 -11.37
N ARG A 73 -8.92 -8.76 -10.49
CA ARG A 73 -7.53 -8.52 -10.86
C ARG A 73 -6.67 -9.65 -10.30
N GLN A 74 -6.22 -10.57 -11.15
CA GLN A 74 -5.41 -11.74 -10.75
C GLN A 74 -4.17 -11.38 -9.94
N SER A 75 -3.54 -10.22 -10.19
CA SER A 75 -2.39 -9.73 -9.42
C SER A 75 -2.71 -9.53 -7.92
N LEU A 76 -3.98 -9.30 -7.58
CA LEU A 76 -4.43 -9.10 -6.21
C LEU A 76 -4.61 -10.41 -5.43
N ASP A 77 -4.56 -11.56 -6.11
CA ASP A 77 -4.64 -12.89 -5.49
C ASP A 77 -3.28 -13.32 -4.92
N GLN A 78 -2.20 -12.58 -5.19
CA GLN A 78 -0.87 -12.87 -4.68
C GLN A 78 -0.85 -12.77 -3.15
N PRO A 79 -0.34 -13.79 -2.42
CA PRO A 79 -0.31 -13.77 -0.95
C PRO A 79 0.31 -12.50 -0.36
N LEU A 80 1.35 -11.96 -1.00
CA LEU A 80 2.05 -10.77 -0.52
C LEU A 80 1.15 -9.52 -0.46
N ASN A 81 0.09 -9.45 -1.28
CA ASN A 81 -0.93 -8.38 -1.24
C ASN A 81 -1.70 -8.35 0.10
N TYR A 82 -1.72 -9.46 0.83
CA TYR A 82 -2.37 -9.62 2.14
C TYR A 82 -1.39 -9.49 3.31
N ALA A 83 -0.08 -9.43 3.07
CA ALA A 83 0.94 -9.37 4.12
C ALA A 83 0.73 -8.18 5.08
N ARG A 84 0.21 -7.06 4.57
CA ARG A 84 -0.11 -5.86 5.36
C ARG A 84 -1.14 -6.08 6.48
N ILE A 85 -1.95 -7.13 6.39
CA ILE A 85 -2.91 -7.52 7.44
C ILE A 85 -2.17 -8.00 8.71
N TYR A 86 -0.98 -8.57 8.51
CA TYR A 86 -0.19 -9.23 9.55
C TYR A 86 0.98 -8.37 10.05
N LEU A 87 1.00 -7.07 9.77
CA LEU A 87 2.09 -6.19 10.20
C LEU A 87 2.33 -6.30 11.71
N ALA A 88 1.26 -6.26 12.50
CA ALA A 88 1.36 -6.30 13.95
C ALA A 88 1.76 -7.68 14.50
N ASP A 89 1.52 -8.76 13.74
CA ASP A 89 1.93 -10.13 14.09
C ASP A 89 3.40 -10.40 13.74
N ILE A 90 3.90 -9.75 12.70
CA ILE A 90 5.21 -10.01 12.09
C ILE A 90 6.28 -9.07 12.63
N ILE A 91 5.94 -7.80 12.82
CA ILE A 91 6.86 -6.79 13.32
C ILE A 91 7.01 -6.99 14.84
N PRO A 92 8.25 -6.90 15.37
CA PRO A 92 8.55 -7.04 16.80
C PRO A 92 7.66 -6.17 17.71
N SER A 93 7.40 -6.66 18.92
CA SER A 93 6.44 -6.05 19.86
C SER A 93 6.90 -4.70 20.43
N ASP A 94 8.21 -4.45 20.47
CA ASP A 94 8.84 -3.19 20.83
C ASP A 94 8.60 -2.08 19.80
N VAL A 95 8.31 -2.46 18.54
CA VAL A 95 7.81 -1.50 17.53
C VAL A 95 6.31 -1.29 17.72
N LYS A 96 5.96 -0.08 18.14
CA LYS A 96 4.57 0.31 18.45
C LYS A 96 3.85 1.02 17.32
N ARG A 97 4.57 1.69 16.42
CA ARG A 97 4.00 2.47 15.32
C ARG A 97 4.84 2.29 14.06
N VAL A 98 4.18 2.27 12.90
CA VAL A 98 4.84 2.24 11.58
C VAL A 98 4.09 3.11 10.58
N ILE A 99 4.78 3.56 9.53
CA ILE A 99 4.15 4.01 8.28
C ILE A 99 4.25 2.85 7.30
N TYR A 100 3.11 2.31 6.88
CA TYR A 100 3.04 1.37 5.79
C TYR A 100 2.96 2.12 4.45
N LEU A 101 3.84 1.73 3.53
CA LEU A 101 3.96 2.26 2.18
C LEU A 101 3.98 1.09 1.19
N ASP A 102 3.16 1.18 0.14
CA ASP A 102 3.25 0.31 -1.05
C ASP A 102 4.51 0.65 -1.87
N SER A 103 4.93 -0.27 -2.73
CA SER A 103 6.22 -0.17 -3.46
C SER A 103 6.16 0.66 -4.73
N ASP A 104 5.03 1.27 -5.07
CA ASP A 104 4.76 1.99 -6.30
C ASP A 104 4.39 3.45 -6.04
N LEU A 105 5.16 4.10 -5.18
CA LEU A 105 4.99 5.51 -4.81
C LEU A 105 6.34 6.26 -4.76
N VAL A 106 6.26 7.59 -4.79
CA VAL A 106 7.35 8.49 -4.41
C VAL A 106 6.84 9.51 -3.42
N VAL A 107 7.68 9.82 -2.43
CA VAL A 107 7.44 10.86 -1.42
C VAL A 107 8.19 12.11 -1.86
N VAL A 108 7.52 13.27 -1.84
CA VAL A 108 8.04 14.56 -2.31
C VAL A 108 7.97 15.65 -1.23
N ASP A 109 7.87 15.23 0.03
CA ASP A 109 7.79 16.08 1.22
C ASP A 109 8.40 15.30 2.39
N ASP A 110 8.63 15.96 3.52
CA ASP A 110 9.21 15.30 4.69
C ASP A 110 8.22 14.33 5.35
N ILE A 111 8.53 13.03 5.28
CA ILE A 111 7.69 11.96 5.84
C ILE A 111 7.50 12.06 7.36
N ALA A 112 8.36 12.79 8.08
CA ALA A 112 8.20 13.06 9.51
C ALA A 112 6.84 13.75 9.80
N LYS A 113 6.37 14.62 8.89
CA LYS A 113 5.06 15.26 9.01
C LYS A 113 3.90 14.26 9.01
N LEU A 114 4.03 13.14 8.30
CA LEU A 114 3.04 12.05 8.34
C LEU A 114 3.19 11.21 9.61
N TRP A 115 4.42 10.98 10.08
CA TRP A 115 4.70 10.25 11.31
C TRP A 115 4.09 10.92 12.57
N GLU A 116 4.15 12.25 12.60
CA GLU A 116 3.70 13.10 13.72
C GLU A 116 2.17 13.21 13.83
N VAL A 117 1.42 12.68 12.87
CA VAL A 117 -0.05 12.67 12.93
C VAL A 117 -0.50 12.01 14.24
N ASP A 118 -1.31 12.75 15.01
CA ASP A 118 -2.00 12.21 16.17
C ASP A 118 -3.12 11.27 15.72
N LEU A 119 -2.98 10.00 16.09
CA LEU A 119 -3.95 8.95 15.82
C LEU A 119 -5.16 9.02 16.76
N GLU A 120 -5.11 9.87 17.79
CA GLU A 120 -6.11 9.96 18.85
C GLU A 120 -6.33 8.57 19.47
N ASN A 121 -7.59 8.14 19.60
CA ASN A 121 -7.97 6.80 20.03
C ASN A 121 -8.07 5.78 18.88
N ARG A 122 -7.74 6.17 17.64
CA ARG A 122 -7.82 5.28 16.47
C ARG A 122 -6.55 4.44 16.35
N VAL A 123 -6.67 3.34 15.59
CA VAL A 123 -5.57 2.40 15.33
C VAL A 123 -4.77 2.80 14.09
N LEU A 124 -5.37 3.59 13.20
CA LEU A 124 -4.83 3.86 11.89
C LEU A 124 -5.17 5.28 11.43
N ALA A 125 -4.28 5.88 10.66
CA ALA A 125 -4.55 7.10 9.88
C ALA A 125 -4.23 6.90 8.39
N ALA A 126 -5.09 7.46 7.53
CA ALA A 126 -4.92 7.46 6.06
C ALA A 126 -5.80 8.53 5.41
N PRO A 127 -5.52 8.96 4.17
CA PRO A 127 -6.43 9.83 3.41
C PRO A 127 -7.79 9.17 3.18
N GLU A 128 -8.87 9.86 3.60
CA GLU A 128 -10.25 9.38 3.47
C GLU A 128 -10.99 10.06 2.30
N TYR A 129 -11.60 9.26 1.45
CA TYR A 129 -12.41 9.70 0.31
C TYR A 129 -13.88 9.31 0.55
N CYS A 130 -14.58 10.13 1.32
CA CYS A 130 -15.95 9.86 1.76
C CYS A 130 -17.00 9.92 0.64
N HIS A 131 -16.64 10.43 -0.55
CA HIS A 131 -17.52 10.43 -1.74
C HIS A 131 -17.49 9.10 -2.52
N ALA A 132 -16.63 8.15 -2.13
CA ALA A 132 -16.54 6.87 -2.81
C ALA A 132 -17.84 6.07 -2.67
N ASN A 133 -18.36 5.55 -3.78
CA ASN A 133 -19.51 4.67 -3.75
C ASN A 133 -19.08 3.24 -3.37
N PHE A 134 -19.51 2.78 -2.20
CA PHE A 134 -19.13 1.47 -1.67
C PHE A 134 -19.72 0.30 -2.47
N THR A 135 -20.72 0.53 -3.34
CA THR A 135 -21.25 -0.52 -4.24
C THR A 135 -20.24 -0.99 -5.29
N TYR A 136 -19.17 -0.21 -5.56
CA TYR A 136 -18.05 -0.67 -6.40
C TYR A 136 -17.11 -1.65 -5.70
N TYR A 137 -17.16 -1.71 -4.36
CA TYR A 137 -16.24 -2.51 -3.55
C TYR A 137 -16.88 -3.79 -3.04
N PHE A 138 -18.20 -3.78 -2.84
CA PHE A 138 -18.98 -4.90 -2.31
C PHE A 138 -20.05 -5.35 -3.30
N SER A 139 -20.29 -6.65 -3.38
CA SER A 139 -21.25 -7.25 -4.31
C SER A 139 -22.70 -6.99 -3.88
N ASN A 140 -23.66 -7.17 -4.79
CA ASN A 140 -25.09 -7.09 -4.44
C ASN A 140 -25.47 -8.07 -3.31
N LEU A 141 -24.82 -9.24 -3.26
CA LEU A 141 -25.04 -10.23 -2.19
C LEU A 141 -24.70 -9.69 -0.81
N PHE A 142 -23.68 -8.81 -0.70
CA PHE A 142 -23.35 -8.17 0.57
C PHE A 142 -24.46 -7.22 1.03
N TRP A 143 -24.94 -6.36 0.13
CA TRP A 143 -25.94 -5.34 0.46
C TRP A 143 -27.33 -5.89 0.69
N LEU A 144 -27.66 -7.02 0.06
CA LEU A 144 -28.95 -7.72 0.25
C LEU A 144 -29.03 -8.53 1.54
N ASP A 145 -27.90 -8.84 2.19
CA ASP A 145 -27.84 -9.54 3.47
C ASP A 145 -27.78 -8.51 4.63
N PRO A 146 -28.88 -8.30 5.38
CA PRO A 146 -28.94 -7.29 6.42
C PRO A 146 -27.93 -7.54 7.55
N VAL A 147 -27.54 -8.79 7.80
CA VAL A 147 -26.57 -9.15 8.84
C VAL A 147 -25.17 -8.65 8.44
N LEU A 148 -24.82 -8.79 7.16
CA LEU A 148 -23.54 -8.32 6.64
C LEU A 148 -23.50 -6.79 6.55
N ALA A 149 -24.54 -6.18 5.96
CA ALA A 149 -24.63 -4.73 5.80
C ALA A 149 -24.62 -3.98 7.15
N LYS A 150 -25.10 -4.63 8.23
CA LYS A 150 -25.06 -4.10 9.60
C LYS A 150 -23.66 -3.72 10.09
N THR A 151 -22.59 -4.28 9.50
CA THR A 151 -21.20 -3.92 9.84
C THR A 151 -20.93 -2.41 9.75
N PHE A 152 -21.63 -1.70 8.85
CA PHE A 152 -21.50 -0.25 8.68
C PHE A 152 -22.54 0.55 9.49
N GLN A 153 -23.48 -0.09 10.18
CA GLN A 153 -24.50 0.60 10.95
C GLN A 153 -23.86 1.46 12.06
N GLY A 154 -24.28 2.72 12.14
CA GLY A 154 -23.74 3.69 13.11
C GLY A 154 -22.34 4.22 12.78
N ARG A 155 -21.75 3.79 11.66
CA ARG A 155 -20.48 4.34 11.13
C ARG A 155 -20.77 5.32 9.99
N ARG A 156 -19.82 6.21 9.73
CA ARG A 156 -19.75 7.00 8.49
C ARG A 156 -18.60 6.43 7.66
N PRO A 157 -18.80 5.32 6.92
CA PRO A 157 -17.71 4.65 6.25
C PRO A 157 -17.17 5.51 5.09
N CYS A 158 -15.88 5.83 5.13
CA CYS A 158 -15.16 6.46 4.04
C CYS A 158 -14.17 5.48 3.43
N TYR A 159 -13.97 5.56 2.11
CA TYR A 159 -12.92 4.79 1.46
C TYR A 159 -11.56 5.34 1.89
N PHE A 160 -10.61 4.47 2.15
CA PHE A 160 -9.21 4.84 2.20
C PHE A 160 -8.40 3.78 1.44
N ASN A 161 -7.33 4.23 0.79
CA ASN A 161 -6.41 3.33 0.11
C ASN A 161 -5.46 2.72 1.14
N THR A 162 -5.22 1.40 1.06
CA THR A 162 -4.38 0.66 2.03
C THR A 162 -2.90 0.61 1.66
N GLY A 163 -2.46 1.45 0.72
CA GLY A 163 -1.06 1.57 0.29
C GLY A 163 -0.29 2.69 1.01
N VAL A 164 -0.96 3.57 1.75
CA VAL A 164 -0.33 4.58 2.61
C VAL A 164 -1.12 4.65 3.92
N MET A 165 -0.52 4.21 5.02
CA MET A 165 -1.19 4.16 6.33
C MET A 165 -0.20 4.41 7.46
N VAL A 166 -0.55 5.25 8.44
CA VAL A 166 0.12 5.29 9.74
C VAL A 166 -0.60 4.32 10.66
N VAL A 167 0.09 3.35 11.23
CA VAL A 167 -0.53 2.25 11.98
C VAL A 167 0.06 2.18 13.38
N ASP A 168 -0.83 2.21 14.39
CA ASP A 168 -0.53 1.86 15.78
C ASP A 168 -0.58 0.33 15.93
N LEU A 169 0.59 -0.31 15.91
CA LEU A 169 0.71 -1.75 16.04
C LEU A 169 0.32 -2.25 17.44
N GLU A 170 0.52 -1.44 18.48
CA GLU A 170 0.13 -1.79 19.84
C GLU A 170 -1.39 -1.88 19.96
N LYS A 171 -2.13 -0.86 19.53
CA LYS A 171 -3.60 -0.90 19.48
C LYS A 171 -4.12 -1.94 18.50
N TRP A 172 -3.43 -2.19 17.39
CA TRP A 172 -3.80 -3.25 16.43
C TRP A 172 -3.77 -4.63 17.10
N ARG A 173 -2.72 -4.93 17.87
CA ARG A 173 -2.59 -6.18 18.64
C ARG A 173 -3.67 -6.27 19.72
N GLN A 174 -3.84 -5.23 20.54
CA GLN A 174 -4.85 -5.17 21.60
C GLN A 174 -6.28 -5.38 21.07
N GLY A 175 -6.59 -4.76 19.91
CA GLY A 175 -7.88 -4.86 19.25
C GLY A 175 -8.11 -6.16 18.47
N GLN A 176 -7.10 -7.05 18.39
CA GLN A 176 -7.12 -8.30 17.62
C GLN A 176 -7.56 -8.07 16.16
N LEU A 177 -7.08 -6.98 15.55
CA LEU A 177 -7.57 -6.56 14.24
C LEU A 177 -7.19 -7.53 13.12
N THR A 178 -6.05 -8.20 13.22
CA THR A 178 -5.65 -9.27 12.28
C THR A 178 -6.76 -10.32 12.18
N GLN A 179 -7.25 -10.82 13.32
CA GLN A 179 -8.30 -11.84 13.37
C GLN A 179 -9.62 -11.33 12.75
N LYS A 180 -10.05 -10.12 13.11
CA LYS A 180 -11.27 -9.51 12.55
C LYS A 180 -11.22 -9.39 11.02
N VAL A 181 -10.04 -9.07 10.47
CA VAL A 181 -9.85 -9.04 9.02
C VAL A 181 -9.93 -10.44 8.41
N GLU A 182 -9.31 -11.45 9.04
CA GLU A 182 -9.38 -12.84 8.58
C GLU A 182 -10.80 -13.44 8.60
N GLU A 183 -11.62 -13.07 9.59
CA GLU A 183 -13.03 -13.47 9.66
C GLU A 183 -13.79 -13.01 8.42
N TRP A 184 -13.59 -11.77 7.99
CA TRP A 184 -14.18 -11.25 6.74
C TRP A 184 -13.64 -11.93 5.49
N MET A 185 -12.36 -12.31 5.46
CA MET A 185 -11.80 -13.11 4.36
C MET A 185 -12.45 -14.50 4.29
N THR A 186 -12.77 -15.09 5.43
CA THR A 186 -13.49 -16.36 5.52
C THR A 186 -14.92 -16.23 4.99
N VAL A 187 -15.64 -15.18 5.39
CA VAL A 187 -16.98 -14.86 4.85
C VAL A 187 -16.93 -14.68 3.34
N GLN A 188 -15.92 -13.97 2.83
CA GLN A 188 -15.72 -13.80 1.38
C GLN A 188 -15.53 -15.13 0.65
N LYS A 189 -14.83 -16.09 1.25
CA LYS A 189 -14.61 -17.41 0.64
C LYS A 189 -15.91 -18.17 0.44
N GLN A 190 -16.85 -18.01 1.37
CA GLN A 190 -18.14 -18.70 1.36
C GLN A 190 -19.20 -17.96 0.52
N LYS A 191 -19.32 -16.64 0.67
CA LYS A 191 -20.44 -15.84 0.14
C LYS A 191 -20.11 -14.93 -1.05
N ARG A 192 -18.83 -14.70 -1.37
CA ARG A 192 -18.38 -13.79 -2.47
C ARG A 192 -18.99 -12.37 -2.37
N ILE A 193 -18.78 -11.75 -1.22
CA ILE A 193 -19.31 -10.43 -0.81
C ILE A 193 -18.54 -9.23 -1.39
N TYR A 194 -17.38 -9.43 -2.01
CA TYR A 194 -16.63 -8.37 -2.71
C TYR A 194 -15.77 -8.93 -3.86
N HIS A 195 -15.21 -8.03 -4.69
CA HIS A 195 -14.49 -8.40 -5.90
C HIS A 195 -12.99 -8.02 -5.92
N LEU A 196 -12.55 -7.17 -4.99
CA LEU A 196 -11.16 -6.72 -4.88
C LEU A 196 -10.35 -7.59 -3.89
N GLY A 197 -9.02 -7.43 -3.89
CA GLY A 197 -8.08 -8.22 -3.08
C GLY A 197 -8.15 -7.96 -1.58
N SER A 198 -7.07 -7.44 -1.00
CA SER A 198 -6.95 -7.21 0.46
C SER A 198 -7.70 -5.98 0.98
N LEU A 199 -8.09 -5.03 0.12
CA LEU A 199 -8.74 -3.78 0.52
C LEU A 199 -10.11 -3.95 1.20
N PRO A 200 -11.11 -4.67 0.64
CA PRO A 200 -12.45 -4.70 1.23
C PRO A 200 -12.50 -5.21 2.68
N PRO A 201 -11.73 -6.24 3.09
CA PRO A 201 -11.59 -6.61 4.50
C PRO A 201 -11.13 -5.48 5.42
N PHE A 202 -10.21 -4.61 4.99
CA PHE A 202 -9.84 -3.42 5.77
C PHE A 202 -11.03 -2.48 5.92
N LEU A 203 -11.76 -2.21 4.84
CA LEU A 203 -12.92 -1.32 4.89
C LEU A 203 -14.00 -1.86 5.83
N LEU A 204 -14.27 -3.16 5.83
CA LEU A 204 -15.24 -3.80 6.72
C LEU A 204 -14.89 -3.63 8.20
N VAL A 205 -13.60 -3.66 8.54
CA VAL A 205 -13.13 -3.53 9.93
C VAL A 205 -12.97 -2.06 10.34
N LEU A 206 -12.50 -1.19 9.45
CA LEU A 206 -11.94 0.12 9.81
C LEU A 206 -12.66 1.33 9.19
N ALA A 207 -13.44 1.20 8.12
CA ALA A 207 -14.04 2.37 7.48
C ALA A 207 -14.96 3.12 8.46
N GLY A 208 -14.71 4.44 8.60
CA GLY A 208 -15.38 5.29 9.59
C GLY A 208 -14.82 5.19 11.02
N ASN A 209 -13.72 4.47 11.22
CA ASN A 209 -13.03 4.30 12.50
C ASN A 209 -11.50 4.47 12.34
N ILE A 210 -11.08 5.36 11.46
CA ILE A 210 -9.68 5.77 11.29
C ILE A 210 -9.55 7.27 11.50
N LYS A 211 -8.31 7.75 11.62
CA LYS A 211 -8.01 9.17 11.57
C LYS A 211 -7.78 9.58 10.12
N GLY A 212 -8.63 10.45 9.59
CA GLY A 212 -8.40 11.08 8.29
C GLY A 212 -7.18 11.99 8.32
N VAL A 213 -6.33 11.91 7.28
CA VAL A 213 -5.23 12.87 7.04
C VAL A 213 -5.43 13.58 5.70
N ASP A 214 -4.70 14.68 5.50
CA ASP A 214 -4.74 15.47 4.27
C ASP A 214 -4.47 14.58 3.03
N HIS A 215 -5.24 14.79 1.97
CA HIS A 215 -5.16 14.02 0.72
C HIS A 215 -3.81 14.14 0.01
N ARG A 216 -3.00 15.16 0.34
CA ARG A 216 -1.61 15.31 -0.16
C ARG A 216 -0.75 14.07 0.07
N TRP A 217 -1.06 13.30 1.10
CA TRP A 217 -0.33 12.08 1.47
C TRP A 217 -0.68 10.87 0.62
N ASN A 218 -1.61 10.97 -0.33
CA ASN A 218 -1.89 9.89 -1.26
C ASN A 218 -2.54 10.40 -2.55
N GLN A 219 -1.72 10.93 -3.47
CA GLN A 219 -2.14 11.17 -4.85
C GLN A 219 -2.26 9.83 -5.60
N HIS A 220 -3.29 9.06 -5.25
CA HIS A 220 -3.51 7.70 -5.72
C HIS A 220 -4.14 7.63 -7.11
N GLY A 221 -4.08 6.45 -7.70
CA GLY A 221 -4.72 6.14 -8.99
C GLY A 221 -3.87 6.49 -10.20
N LEU A 222 -2.60 6.91 -10.03
CA LEU A 222 -1.70 7.26 -11.14
C LEU A 222 -1.34 6.02 -12.00
N GLY A 223 -1.47 4.83 -11.42
CA GLY A 223 -1.34 3.55 -12.13
C GLY A 223 -2.63 3.10 -12.82
N GLY A 224 -3.67 3.94 -12.81
CA GLY A 224 -4.88 3.74 -13.60
C GLY A 224 -4.59 3.93 -15.09
N ASP A 225 -5.21 3.07 -15.89
CA ASP A 225 -5.35 3.24 -17.34
C ASP A 225 -6.84 3.00 -17.62
N ASN A 226 -7.64 4.02 -17.32
CA ASN A 226 -9.08 3.86 -17.27
C ASN A 226 -9.64 3.97 -18.68
N MET A 227 -9.67 2.83 -19.38
CA MET A 227 -10.26 2.62 -20.70
C MET A 227 -9.64 3.55 -21.78
N GLU A 228 -9.04 2.95 -22.80
CA GLU A 228 -8.46 3.65 -23.98
C GLU A 228 -7.10 4.35 -23.80
N GLY A 229 -6.24 3.95 -22.86
CA GLY A 229 -4.88 4.53 -22.74
C GLY A 229 -4.85 5.89 -22.02
N LYS A 230 -5.95 6.28 -21.36
CA LYS A 230 -6.09 7.58 -20.70
C LYS A 230 -5.46 7.54 -19.31
N CYS A 231 -4.29 8.15 -19.22
CA CYS A 231 -3.58 8.46 -17.99
C CYS A 231 -4.41 9.38 -17.08
N ARG A 232 -4.45 9.07 -15.78
CA ARG A 232 -5.07 9.94 -14.78
C ARG A 232 -4.18 11.16 -14.53
N SER A 233 -4.77 12.36 -14.52
CA SER A 233 -4.09 13.58 -14.08
C SER A 233 -3.97 13.66 -12.55
N LEU A 234 -3.13 14.56 -12.07
CA LEU A 234 -3.06 14.91 -10.65
C LEU A 234 -4.39 15.51 -10.20
N HIS A 235 -4.86 15.14 -9.01
CA HIS A 235 -5.94 15.86 -8.32
C HIS A 235 -5.46 17.24 -7.86
N PRO A 236 -6.34 18.24 -7.80
CA PRO A 236 -6.02 19.56 -7.27
C PRO A 236 -5.56 19.49 -5.81
N GLY A 237 -4.72 20.45 -5.43
CA GLY A 237 -4.23 20.60 -4.06
C GLY A 237 -2.73 20.30 -3.91
N PRO A 238 -2.20 20.46 -2.68
CA PRO A 238 -0.82 20.15 -2.38
C PRO A 238 -0.54 18.65 -2.52
N ILE A 239 0.70 18.30 -2.81
CA ILE A 239 1.15 16.91 -3.01
C ILE A 239 2.37 16.67 -2.14
N SER A 240 2.29 15.66 -1.29
CA SER A 240 3.42 15.16 -0.49
C SER A 240 3.80 13.74 -0.89
N LEU A 241 2.89 12.98 -1.54
CA LEU A 241 3.13 11.62 -1.99
C LEU A 241 2.34 11.30 -3.27
N LEU A 242 3.05 10.80 -4.28
CA LEU A 242 2.51 10.34 -5.57
C LEU A 242 2.43 8.82 -5.59
N HIS A 243 1.28 8.23 -5.95
CA HIS A 243 1.06 6.79 -5.84
C HIS A 243 0.45 6.18 -7.11
N TRP A 244 1.21 5.29 -7.75
CA TRP A 244 0.83 4.52 -8.94
C TRP A 244 -0.03 3.29 -8.60
N SER A 245 -0.98 3.48 -7.69
CA SER A 245 -1.95 2.47 -7.32
C SER A 245 -2.75 2.08 -8.57
N GLY A 246 -2.66 0.83 -8.99
CA GLY A 246 -3.24 0.39 -10.26
C GLY A 246 -2.40 -0.67 -10.96
N LYS A 247 -2.61 -0.81 -12.27
CA LYS A 247 -1.89 -1.77 -13.12
C LYS A 247 -0.68 -1.14 -13.80
N GLY A 248 -0.81 0.11 -14.25
CA GLY A 248 0.27 0.85 -14.89
C GLY A 248 1.33 1.21 -13.88
N LYS A 249 2.53 0.67 -14.06
CA LYS A 249 3.70 1.03 -13.25
C LYS A 249 4.58 1.99 -14.03
N PRO A 250 5.12 3.05 -13.41
CA PRO A 250 5.83 4.09 -14.12
C PRO A 250 7.05 3.52 -14.84
N TRP A 251 7.82 2.64 -14.20
CA TRP A 251 8.95 1.96 -14.84
C TRP A 251 8.55 1.13 -16.07
N LEU A 252 7.44 0.39 -16.02
CA LEU A 252 6.98 -0.40 -17.16
C LEU A 252 6.53 0.49 -18.33
N ARG A 253 5.85 1.60 -18.02
CA ARG A 253 5.37 2.57 -19.04
C ARG A 253 6.52 3.34 -19.68
N LEU A 254 7.52 3.73 -18.88
CA LEU A 254 8.75 4.36 -19.36
C LEU A 254 9.54 3.41 -20.26
N ASP A 255 9.80 2.18 -19.81
CA ASP A 255 10.54 1.17 -20.57
C ASP A 255 9.84 0.82 -21.91
N SER A 256 8.51 0.76 -21.90
CA SER A 256 7.71 0.50 -23.12
C SER A 256 7.53 1.72 -24.02
N ARG A 257 8.16 2.87 -23.70
CA ARG A 257 8.05 4.15 -24.43
C ARG A 257 6.60 4.62 -24.61
N LYS A 258 5.74 4.29 -23.63
CA LYS A 258 4.35 4.74 -23.55
C LYS A 258 4.08 5.37 -22.17
N PRO A 259 4.87 6.38 -21.75
CA PRO A 259 4.67 7.01 -20.46
C PRO A 259 3.39 7.85 -20.45
N CYS A 260 2.76 7.87 -19.28
CA CYS A 260 1.88 8.95 -18.89
C CYS A 260 2.72 10.18 -18.50
N ILE A 261 2.17 11.38 -18.64
CA ILE A 261 2.83 12.62 -18.20
C ILE A 261 3.30 12.51 -16.74
N VAL A 262 2.45 11.94 -15.88
CA VAL A 262 2.77 11.75 -14.46
C VAL A 262 3.96 10.81 -14.25
N ASP A 263 4.23 9.85 -15.13
CA ASP A 263 5.35 8.90 -14.96
C ASP A 263 6.71 9.59 -15.00
N HIS A 264 6.81 10.75 -15.66
CA HIS A 264 8.02 11.58 -15.63
C HIS A 264 8.28 12.23 -14.26
N LEU A 265 7.28 12.29 -13.37
CA LEU A 265 7.49 12.68 -11.97
C LEU A 265 8.15 11.56 -11.15
N TRP A 266 8.03 10.31 -11.59
CA TRP A 266 8.69 9.16 -10.96
C TRP A 266 10.12 8.97 -11.48
N ALA A 267 10.36 9.26 -12.76
CA ALA A 267 11.64 9.01 -13.44
C ALA A 267 12.90 9.54 -12.71
N PRO A 268 12.90 10.73 -12.06
CA PRO A 268 14.08 11.21 -11.31
C PRO A 268 14.49 10.31 -10.14
N TYR A 269 13.58 9.50 -9.63
CA TYR A 269 13.84 8.58 -8.52
C TYR A 269 14.25 7.18 -8.98
N ASP A 270 14.29 6.95 -10.29
CA ASP A 270 14.64 5.67 -10.85
C ASP A 270 16.16 5.46 -10.85
N LEU A 271 16.63 4.59 -9.96
CA LEU A 271 18.04 4.25 -9.85
C LEU A 271 18.47 3.17 -10.85
N TYR A 272 17.54 2.61 -11.63
CA TYR A 272 17.87 1.60 -12.62
C TYR A 272 18.52 2.24 -13.85
N ARG A 273 19.83 2.01 -14.02
CA ARG A 273 20.56 2.36 -15.25
C ARG A 273 20.58 1.14 -16.16
N SER A 274 19.83 1.19 -17.27
CA SER A 274 19.96 0.19 -18.32
C SER A 274 21.35 0.30 -18.96
N SER A 275 22.06 -0.82 -19.08
CA SER A 275 23.38 -0.89 -19.74
C SER A 275 23.35 -0.47 -21.22
N MET A 276 22.17 -0.27 -21.81
CA MET A 276 22.04 0.19 -23.19
C MET A 276 22.33 1.67 -23.41
N HIS A 277 22.27 2.53 -22.38
CA HIS A 277 22.60 3.95 -22.53
C HIS A 277 24.10 4.26 -22.43
N ALA A 278 24.94 3.27 -22.04
CA ALA A 278 26.39 3.46 -21.97
C ALA A 278 27.09 3.38 -23.35
N LEU A 279 26.33 3.18 -24.44
CA LEU A 279 26.85 3.09 -25.82
C LEU A 279 26.54 4.34 -26.66
N GLU A 280 25.90 5.37 -26.09
CA GLU A 280 25.55 6.62 -26.79
C GLU A 280 26.16 7.89 -26.13
N GLU A 281 27.11 7.74 -25.20
CA GLU A 281 27.99 8.84 -24.73
C GLU A 281 29.40 8.74 -25.31
#